data_AF-A0A3B9K4K8-F1
#
_entry.id   AF-A0A3B9K4K8-F1
#
_cell.length_a   1.000
_cell.length_b   1.000
_cell.length_c   1.000
_cell.angle_alpha   90.00
_cell.angle_beta   90.00
_cell.angle_gamma   90.00
#
_symmetry.space_group_name_H-M   'P 1'
#
loop_
_entity.id
_entity.type
_entity.pdbx_description
1 polymer ?
#
loop_
_entity_poly.entity_id
_entity_poly.type
_entity_poly.pdbx_seq_one_letter_code
_entity_poly.pdbx_strand_id
1 'polypeptide(L)'
;ILEIKNWVMSCRVFSRNIEFLMQKLFIKAAKKLGLKKIELEYLRNEKNGFMQSLLPKIGYKITKNKKIWVFDIKSEEKVKAHNINLEN
;
A
#
# COMPACT_ATOMS: atom_id res chain seq x y z
N ILE A 1 9.76 -3.62 10.83
CA ILE A 1 8.82 -3.67 9.68
C ILE A 1 7.76 -2.61 9.95
N LEU A 2 7.21 -1.92 8.94
CA LEU A 2 6.06 -1.02 9.14
C LEU A 2 4.78 -1.83 8.95
N GLU A 3 4.00 -2.02 10.01
CA GLU A 3 2.76 -2.79 9.94
C GLU A 3 1.54 -1.86 9.81
N ILE A 4 0.73 -2.07 8.79
CA ILE A 4 -0.53 -1.35 8.59
C ILE A 4 -1.66 -2.19 9.19
N LYS A 5 -2.17 -1.76 10.34
CA LYS A 5 -3.26 -2.45 11.05
C LYS A 5 -4.63 -2.20 10.41
N ASN A 6 -4.92 -0.95 10.06
CA ASN A 6 -6.21 -0.55 9.50
C ASN A 6 -6.01 0.38 8.31
N TRP A 7 -6.24 -0.13 7.10
CA TRP A 7 -6.27 0.70 5.90
C TRP A 7 -7.68 0.77 5.35
N VAL A 8 -8.35 1.90 5.63
CA VAL A 8 -9.71 2.15 5.16
C VAL A 8 -9.68 3.32 4.19
N MET A 9 -10.27 3.14 3.02
CA MET A 9 -10.44 4.18 2.01
C MET A 9 -11.91 4.24 1.59
N SER A 10 -12.43 5.45 1.41
CA SER A 10 -13.77 5.63 0.85
C SER A 10 -13.81 5.18 -0.61
N CYS A 11 -14.93 4.62 -1.06
CA CYS A 11 -15.11 4.27 -2.47
C CYS A 11 -15.01 5.47 -3.42
N ARG A 12 -15.29 6.70 -2.93
CA ARG A 12 -15.21 7.93 -3.72
C ARG A 12 -13.78 8.38 -4.05
N VAL A 13 -12.79 7.83 -3.35
CA VAL A 13 -11.37 8.16 -3.56
C VAL A 13 -10.65 7.15 -4.46
N PHE A 14 -11.26 6.01 -4.76
CA PHE A 14 -10.70 5.05 -5.72
C PHE A 14 -10.64 5.64 -7.13
N SER A 15 -9.66 5.18 -7.90
CA SER A 15 -9.38 5.65 -9.27
C SER A 15 -8.93 7.11 -9.38
N ARG A 16 -8.62 7.77 -8.27
CA ARG A 16 -8.03 9.13 -8.23
C ARG A 16 -6.54 9.12 -7.87
N ASN A 17 -5.88 7.97 -7.99
CA ASN A 17 -4.47 7.74 -7.67
C ASN A 17 -4.08 7.94 -6.19
N ILE A 18 -5.05 7.97 -5.28
CA ILE A 18 -4.81 8.15 -3.84
C ILE A 18 -4.07 6.94 -3.26
N GLU A 19 -4.32 5.74 -3.78
CA GLU A 19 -3.60 4.51 -3.41
C GLU A 19 -2.08 4.65 -3.56
N PHE A 20 -1.62 5.34 -4.60
CA PHE A 20 -0.21 5.51 -4.94
C PHE A 20 0.42 6.58 -4.05
N LEU A 21 -0.32 7.65 -3.76
CA LEU A 21 0.10 8.65 -2.77
C LEU A 21 0.26 8.02 -1.39
N MET A 22 -0.75 7.27 -0.93
CA MET A 22 -0.68 6.57 0.35
C MET A 22 0.53 5.64 0.41
N GLN A 23 0.78 4.87 -0.65
CA GLN A 23 1.97 4.02 -0.73
C GLN A 23 3.28 4.81 -0.61
N LYS A 24 3.42 5.96 -1.28
CA LYS A 24 4.61 6.81 -1.11
C LYS A 24 4.76 7.33 0.32
N LEU A 25 3.67 7.71 0.97
CA LEU A 25 3.67 8.16 2.36
C LEU A 25 4.11 7.03 3.31
N PHE A 26 3.61 5.81 3.11
CA PHE A 26 4.05 4.64 3.87
C PHE A 26 5.54 4.33 3.66
N ILE A 27 6.03 4.42 2.43
CA ILE A 27 7.45 4.22 2.11
C ILE A 27 8.31 5.30 2.79
N LYS A 28 7.91 6.56 2.72
CA LYS A 28 8.60 7.68 3.40
C LYS A 28 8.65 7.46 4.91
N ALA A 29 7.53 7.06 5.53
CA ALA A 29 7.47 6.74 6.95
C ALA A 29 8.38 5.56 7.33
N ALA A 30 8.34 4.47 6.55
CA ALA A 30 9.19 3.30 6.77
C ALA A 30 10.68 3.63 6.65
N LYS A 31 11.08 4.40 5.63
CA LYS A 31 12.46 4.85 5.43
C LYS A 31 12.95 5.75 6.56
N LYS A 32 12.12 6.69 7.04
CA LYS A 32 12.46 7.56 8.18
C LYS A 32 12.77 6.75 9.44
N LEU A 33 12.18 5.57 9.58
CA LEU A 33 12.39 4.63 10.69
C LEU A 33 13.45 3.56 10.39
N GLY A 34 14.17 3.62 9.26
CA GLY A 34 15.18 2.61 8.89
C GLY A 34 14.61 1.23 8.56
N LEU A 35 13.31 1.13 8.26
CA LEU A 35 12.60 -0.13 8.04
C LEU A 35 12.75 -0.59 6.58
N LYS A 36 12.85 -1.91 6.38
CA LYS A 36 13.07 -2.51 5.05
C LYS A 36 11.79 -2.99 4.35
N LYS A 37 10.68 -3.11 5.09
CA LYS A 37 9.42 -3.71 4.59
C LYS A 37 8.21 -3.01 5.17
N ILE A 38 7.13 -3.04 4.41
CA ILE A 38 5.77 -2.70 4.83
C ILE A 38 4.92 -3.95 4.73
N GLU A 39 4.10 -4.20 5.74
CA GLU A 39 3.22 -5.37 5.79
C GLU A 39 1.79 -4.97 6.14
N LEU A 40 0.84 -5.70 5.58
CA LEU A 40 -0.58 -5.58 5.93
C LEU A 40 -1.27 -6.93 5.83
N GLU A 41 -2.28 -7.12 6.66
CA GLU A 41 -3.18 -8.26 6.58
C GLU A 41 -4.42 -7.90 5.76
N TYR A 42 -4.69 -8.67 4.71
CA TYR A 42 -5.89 -8.51 3.90
C TYR A 42 -6.95 -9.54 4.32
N LEU A 43 -7.94 -9.07 5.08
CA LEU A 43 -9.12 -9.83 5.46
C LEU A 43 -10.25 -9.56 4.46
N ARG A 44 -10.38 -10.42 3.45
CA ARG A 44 -11.38 -10.26 2.39
C ARG A 44 -12.81 -10.29 2.96
N ASN A 45 -13.63 -9.34 2.52
CA ASN A 45 -15.07 -9.28 2.71
C ASN A 45 -15.74 -8.72 1.44
N GLU A 46 -17.07 -8.58 1.47
CA GLU A 46 -17.86 -8.09 0.34
C GLU A 46 -17.50 -6.66 -0.10
N LYS A 47 -17.05 -5.82 0.83
CA LYS A 47 -16.81 -4.38 0.62
C LYS A 47 -15.40 -4.06 0.14
N ASN A 48 -14.43 -4.94 0.36
CA ASN A 48 -13.01 -4.66 0.11
C ASN A 48 -12.39 -5.50 -1.02
N GLY A 49 -13.19 -6.20 -1.82
CA GLY A 49 -12.72 -7.04 -2.93
C GLY A 49 -11.75 -6.33 -3.89
N PHE A 50 -11.90 -5.02 -4.05
CA PHE A 50 -10.98 -4.18 -4.85
C PHE A 50 -9.52 -4.28 -4.38
N MET A 51 -9.25 -4.37 -3.07
CA MET A 51 -7.89 -4.45 -2.52
C MET A 51 -7.10 -5.63 -3.09
N GLN A 52 -7.75 -6.77 -3.33
CA GLN A 52 -7.09 -7.94 -3.89
C GLN A 52 -6.44 -7.65 -5.25
N SER A 53 -7.08 -6.81 -6.06
CA SER A 53 -6.56 -6.38 -7.36
C SER A 53 -5.60 -5.19 -7.27
N LEU A 54 -5.74 -4.37 -6.22
CA LEU A 54 -4.94 -3.17 -5.99
C LEU A 54 -3.54 -3.49 -5.45
N LEU A 55 -3.46 -4.37 -4.45
CA LEU A 55 -2.22 -4.66 -3.73
C LEU A 55 -1.06 -5.09 -4.66
N PRO A 56 -1.26 -5.99 -5.64
CA PRO A 56 -0.24 -6.29 -6.64
C PRO A 56 0.14 -5.07 -7.49
N LYS A 57 -0.83 -4.23 -7.88
CA LYS A 57 -0.60 -3.04 -8.74
C LYS A 57 0.26 -1.97 -8.07
N ILE A 58 0.22 -1.89 -6.74
CA ILE A 58 1.06 -0.97 -5.95
C ILE A 58 2.31 -1.66 -5.39
N GLY A 59 2.58 -2.91 -5.79
CA GLY A 59 3.85 -3.61 -5.58
C GLY A 59 3.90 -4.59 -4.41
N TYR A 60 2.78 -4.86 -3.72
CA TYR A 60 2.76 -5.88 -2.67
C TYR A 60 2.78 -7.28 -3.27
N LYS A 61 3.45 -8.19 -2.56
CA LYS A 61 3.44 -9.62 -2.83
C LYS A 61 2.78 -10.36 -1.69
N ILE A 62 1.94 -11.33 -2.04
CA ILE A 62 1.29 -12.18 -1.06
C ILE A 62 2.29 -13.21 -0.49
N THR A 63 2.25 -13.43 0.81
CA THR A 63 3.02 -14.48 1.48
C THR A 63 2.42 -15.86 1.24
N LYS A 64 3.16 -16.93 1.59
CA LYS A 64 2.66 -18.32 1.54
C LYS A 64 1.36 -18.50 2.33
N ASN A 65 1.15 -17.73 3.39
CA ASN A 65 -0.03 -17.80 4.26
C ASN A 65 -1.27 -17.11 3.66
N LYS A 66 -1.18 -16.52 2.45
CA LYS A 66 -2.28 -15.90 1.69
C LYS A 66 -3.07 -14.77 2.36
N LYS A 67 -2.75 -14.38 3.59
CA LYS A 67 -3.36 -13.25 4.31
C LYS A 67 -2.45 -12.03 4.41
N ILE A 68 -1.15 -12.27 4.60
CA ILE A 68 -0.15 -11.21 4.75
C ILE A 68 0.37 -10.82 3.37
N TRP A 69 0.37 -9.52 3.12
CA TRP A 69 0.93 -8.87 1.94
C TRP A 69 2.14 -8.05 2.35
N VAL A 70 3.23 -8.16 1.60
CA VAL A 70 4.52 -7.54 1.92
C VAL A 70 4.98 -6.68 0.75
N PHE A 71 5.42 -5.47 1.05
CA PHE A 71 6.13 -4.59 0.14
C PHE A 71 7.59 -4.44 0.61
N ASP A 72 8.54 -4.65 -0.30
CA ASP A 72 9.95 -4.41 -0.04
C ASP A 72 10.29 -2.96 -0.41
N ILE A 73 10.83 -2.20 0.54
CA ILE A 73 11.18 -0.78 0.32
C ILE A 73 12.20 -0.61 -0.83
N LYS A 74 13.03 -1.62 -1.11
CA LYS A 74 13.96 -1.62 -2.25
C LYS A 74 13.26 -1.71 -3.62
N SER A 75 11.95 -1.90 -3.66
CA SER A 75 11.14 -1.94 -4.89
C SER A 75 10.32 -0.65 -5.10
N GLU A 76 10.66 0.44 -4.41
CA GLU A 76 9.98 1.74 -4.53
C GLU A 76 9.93 2.26 -5.96
N GLU A 77 10.95 2.04 -6.77
CA GLU A 77 11.02 2.45 -8.17
C GLU A 77 9.90 1.86 -9.03
N LYS A 78 9.26 0.77 -8.56
CA LYS A 78 8.14 0.11 -9.24
C LYS A 78 6.78 0.70 -8.86
N VAL A 79 6.74 1.63 -7.91
CA VAL A 79 5.50 2.32 -7.52
C VAL A 79 5.17 3.35 -8.60
N LYS A 80 3.97 3.22 -9.20
CA LYS A 80 3.53 4.16 -10.24
C LYS A 80 3.50 5.60 -9.72
N ALA A 81 3.82 6.53 -10.62
CA ALA A 81 3.64 7.95 -10.37
C ALA A 81 2.15 8.27 -10.11
N HIS A 82 1.92 9.30 -9.30
CA HIS A 82 0.60 9.88 -9.07
C HIS A 82 0.65 11.37 -9.38
N ASN A 83 -0.47 11.93 -9.82
CA ASN A 83 -0.59 13.34 -10.18
C ASN A 83 -1.11 14.18 -9.00
N ILE A 84 -0.71 13.82 -7.78
CA ILE A 84 -1.11 14.53 -6.55
C ILE A 84 0.13 15.22 -5.98
N ASN A 85 0.08 16.55 -5.91
CA ASN A 85 1.10 17.37 -5.26
C ASN A 85 0.69 17.63 -3.81
N LEU A 86 1.65 17.53 -2.89
CA LEU A 86 1.48 17.94 -1.50
C LEU A 86 2.22 19.26 -1.33
N GLU A 87 1.51 20.30 -0.92
CA GLU A 87 2.07 21.59 -0.53
C GLU A 87 2.04 21.71 0.99
N ASN A 88 3.05 22.37 1.57
CA ASN A 88 3.16 22.60 3.02
C ASN A 88 2.65 24.00 3.37
#